data_AF-B2JW77-F1
#
_entry.id   AF-B2JW77-F1
#
_cell.length_a   1.000
_cell.length_b   1.000
_cell.length_c   1.000
_cell.angle_alpha   90.00
_cell.angle_beta   90.00
_cell.angle_gamma   90.00
#
_symmetry.space_group_name_H-M   'P 1'
#
loop_
_entity.id
_entity.type
_entity.pdbx_description
1 polymer ?
#
loop_
_entity_poly.entity_id
_entity_poly.type
_entity_poly.pdbx_seq_one_letter_code
_entity_poly.pdbx_strand_id
1 'polypeptide(L)'
;MSTYTKEQVRNMVEGKLDWDTTLRMLSMPKDSERFQMYIDALQQKMGWKDRIVLPLAPHLYIVQQSATKKWVTQCDCGHVFCDYRENWKLHANIFVRESEEAMDEVYPRLMAPDTQWQVYREYYCPTCGTMHDVEAPTPWYPVIHDFEPDIDAFYTEWVKLPVPERVDQSAV
;
A
#
# COMPACT_ATOMS: atom_id res chain seq x y z
N MET A 1 -1.98 7.95 27.34
CA MET A 1 -1.82 7.21 26.08
C MET A 1 -0.55 6.39 26.17
N SER A 2 -0.48 5.25 25.50
CA SER A 2 0.81 4.55 25.36
C SER A 2 1.76 5.40 24.51
N THR A 3 3.07 5.24 24.70
CA THR A 3 4.10 5.87 23.88
C THR A 3 5.16 4.82 23.56
N TYR A 4 5.75 4.92 22.36
CA TYR A 4 6.75 3.98 21.86
C TYR A 4 7.92 4.76 21.26
N THR A 5 9.09 4.15 21.24
CA THR A 5 10.28 4.78 20.66
C THR A 5 10.27 4.66 19.13
N LYS A 6 10.97 5.57 18.44
CA LYS A 6 11.18 5.46 16.98
C LYS A 6 11.82 4.12 16.59
N GLU A 7 12.69 3.59 17.44
CA GLU A 7 13.32 2.29 17.24
C GLU A 7 12.30 1.14 17.30
N GLN A 8 11.38 1.16 18.28
CA GLN A 8 10.30 0.17 18.36
C GLN A 8 9.39 0.23 17.13
N VAL A 9 9.04 1.44 16.66
CA VAL A 9 8.26 1.60 15.42
C VAL A 9 9.04 1.09 14.20
N ARG A 10 10.34 1.37 14.09
CA ARG A 10 11.19 0.82 13.02
C ARG A 10 11.24 -0.71 13.06
N ASN A 11 11.43 -1.30 14.23
CA ASN A 11 11.42 -2.76 14.41
C ASN A 11 10.05 -3.37 14.04
N MET A 12 8.95 -2.66 14.32
CA MET A 12 7.61 -3.06 13.87
C MET A 12 7.52 -3.10 12.34
N VAL A 13 7.99 -2.05 11.65
CA VAL A 13 8.03 -2.02 10.18
C VAL A 13 8.89 -3.13 9.59
N GLU A 14 9.99 -3.50 10.27
CA GLU A 14 10.89 -4.57 9.85
C GLU A 14 10.45 -5.99 10.24
N GLY A 15 9.34 -6.14 10.99
CA GLY A 15 8.92 -7.45 11.50
C GLY A 15 9.86 -8.05 12.56
N LYS A 16 10.61 -7.19 13.27
CA LYS A 16 11.61 -7.56 14.29
C LYS A 16 11.24 -7.09 15.70
N LEU A 17 10.01 -6.65 15.90
CA LEU A 17 9.54 -6.18 17.21
C LEU A 17 9.47 -7.36 18.19
N ASP A 18 9.92 -7.16 19.42
CA ASP A 18 9.83 -8.19 20.45
C ASP A 18 8.37 -8.48 20.83
N TRP A 19 8.14 -9.67 21.38
CA TRP A 19 6.80 -10.14 21.72
C TRP A 19 6.13 -9.27 22.79
N ASP A 20 6.87 -8.85 23.82
CA ASP A 20 6.31 -8.06 24.93
C ASP A 20 5.83 -6.69 24.45
N THR A 21 6.61 -6.02 23.59
CA THR A 21 6.23 -4.77 22.97
C THR A 21 5.07 -4.95 21.99
N THR A 22 5.07 -6.02 21.20
CA THR A 22 3.98 -6.37 20.27
C THR A 22 2.66 -6.54 21.02
N LEU A 23 2.64 -7.37 22.06
CA LEU A 23 1.45 -7.59 22.89
C LEU A 23 0.96 -6.30 23.55
N ARG A 24 1.88 -5.45 24.01
CA ARG A 24 1.54 -4.14 24.58
C ARG A 24 0.88 -3.23 23.54
N MET A 25 1.40 -3.15 22.31
CA MET A 25 0.79 -2.37 21.23
C MET A 25 -0.61 -2.87 20.86
N LEU A 26 -0.85 -4.18 20.96
CA LEU A 26 -2.17 -4.78 20.69
C LEU A 26 -3.19 -4.47 21.80
N SER A 27 -2.78 -4.59 23.06
CA SER A 27 -3.67 -4.55 24.23
C SER A 27 -3.89 -3.17 24.84
N MET A 28 -2.94 -2.25 24.69
CA MET A 28 -3.01 -0.91 25.29
C MET A 28 -3.65 0.11 24.33
N PRO A 29 -4.22 1.22 24.86
CA PRO A 29 -4.72 2.32 24.02
C PRO A 29 -3.63 2.82 23.07
N LYS A 30 -3.98 3.14 21.83
CA LYS A 30 -3.04 3.52 20.77
C LYS A 30 -2.32 4.84 21.07
N ASP A 31 -1.07 4.93 20.61
CA ASP A 31 -0.28 6.15 20.60
C ASP A 31 -0.72 7.07 19.46
N SER A 32 -0.99 8.33 19.76
CA SER A 32 -1.40 9.35 18.78
C SER A 32 -0.30 9.71 17.78
N GLU A 33 0.96 9.47 18.14
CA GLU A 33 2.14 9.81 17.33
C GLU A 33 2.50 8.72 16.31
N ARG A 34 1.77 7.58 16.31
CA ARG A 34 2.07 6.40 15.50
C ARG A 34 2.28 6.74 14.03
N PHE A 35 1.37 7.51 13.47
CA PHE A 35 1.35 7.80 12.03
C PHE A 35 2.62 8.54 11.60
N GLN A 36 3.01 9.60 12.32
CA GLN A 36 4.22 10.35 12.00
C GLN A 36 5.48 9.50 12.15
N MET A 37 5.61 8.72 13.24
CA MET A 37 6.76 7.83 13.43
C MET A 37 6.83 6.74 12.35
N TYR A 38 5.68 6.23 11.91
CA TYR A 38 5.58 5.21 10.88
C TYR A 38 6.00 5.76 9.51
N ILE A 39 5.51 6.94 9.12
CA ILE A 39 5.94 7.63 7.90
C ILE A 39 7.44 7.91 7.93
N ASP A 40 7.97 8.43 9.03
CA ASP A 40 9.41 8.68 9.19
C ASP A 40 10.23 7.39 8.97
N ALA A 41 9.81 6.27 9.58
CA ALA A 41 10.50 4.99 9.47
C ALA A 41 10.46 4.41 8.04
N LEU A 42 9.37 4.63 7.31
CA LEU A 42 9.26 4.24 5.90
C LEU A 42 10.10 5.13 4.98
N GLN A 43 10.00 6.45 5.16
CA GLN A 43 10.71 7.43 4.33
C GLN A 43 12.23 7.24 4.39
N GLN A 44 12.77 6.87 5.55
CA GLN A 44 14.21 6.57 5.72
C GLN A 44 14.71 5.39 4.88
N LYS A 45 13.83 4.52 4.39
CA LYS A 45 14.18 3.36 3.55
C LYS A 45 14.11 3.67 2.05
N MET A 46 13.54 4.81 1.67
CA MET A 46 13.29 5.12 0.26
C MET A 46 14.57 5.60 -0.45
N GLY A 47 14.77 5.12 -1.68
CA GLY A 47 15.87 5.54 -2.55
C GLY A 47 15.62 6.87 -3.27
N TRP A 48 14.46 7.51 -3.05
CA TRP A 48 14.01 8.71 -3.74
C TRP A 48 13.65 9.84 -2.75
N LYS A 49 13.53 11.06 -3.28
CA LYS A 49 13.35 12.31 -2.51
C LYS A 49 11.89 12.73 -2.33
N ASP A 50 10.97 12.07 -3.01
CA ASP A 50 9.54 12.35 -2.89
C ASP A 50 9.07 12.08 -1.46
N ARG A 51 7.98 12.73 -1.05
CA ARG A 51 7.47 12.65 0.32
C ARG A 51 6.31 11.66 0.38
N ILE A 52 6.39 10.63 1.22
CA ILE A 52 5.26 9.75 1.49
C ILE A 52 4.14 10.57 2.16
N VAL A 53 2.95 10.48 1.58
CA VAL A 53 1.71 11.04 2.13
C VAL A 53 0.92 9.92 2.82
N LEU A 54 0.71 8.80 2.15
CA LEU A 54 -0.05 7.68 2.75
C LEU A 54 0.46 6.33 2.22
N PRO A 55 0.91 5.41 3.09
CA PRO A 55 1.20 4.04 2.71
C PRO A 55 -0.09 3.29 2.40
N LEU A 56 -0.16 2.64 1.25
CA LEU A 56 -1.34 1.86 0.81
C LEU A 56 -1.16 0.37 1.13
N ALA A 57 0.02 -0.16 0.82
CA ALA A 57 0.40 -1.55 1.04
C ALA A 57 1.93 -1.64 1.24
N PRO A 58 2.49 -2.82 1.58
CA PRO A 58 3.93 -3.02 1.46
C PRO A 58 4.41 -2.61 0.07
N HIS A 59 5.47 -1.78 0.03
CA HIS A 59 6.08 -1.29 -1.21
C HIS A 59 5.19 -0.38 -2.10
N LEU A 60 4.01 0.08 -1.63
CA LEU A 60 3.11 0.94 -2.41
C LEU A 60 2.62 2.14 -1.59
N TYR A 61 2.77 3.34 -2.14
CA TYR A 61 2.54 4.60 -1.41
C TYR A 61 1.84 5.63 -2.30
N ILE A 62 0.99 6.45 -1.68
CA ILE A 62 0.69 7.79 -2.20
C ILE A 62 1.83 8.70 -1.79
N VAL A 63 2.45 9.36 -2.76
CA VAL A 63 3.59 10.25 -2.54
C VAL A 63 3.34 11.60 -3.19
N GLN A 64 3.86 12.65 -2.55
CA GLN A 64 4.01 13.97 -3.14
C GLN A 64 5.35 14.02 -3.87
N GLN A 65 5.30 14.16 -5.19
CA GLN A 65 6.49 14.35 -6.01
C GLN A 65 7.22 15.63 -5.61
N SER A 66 8.53 15.52 -5.37
CA SER A 66 9.37 16.61 -4.90
C SER A 66 9.43 17.79 -5.88
N ALA A 67 9.46 17.50 -7.19
CA ALA A 67 9.57 18.48 -8.27
C ALA A 67 8.26 19.17 -8.63
N THR A 68 7.14 18.43 -8.68
CA THR A 68 5.86 18.91 -9.23
C THR A 68 4.80 19.19 -8.18
N LYS A 69 5.00 18.68 -6.95
CA LYS A 69 4.00 18.68 -5.86
C LYS A 69 2.70 17.94 -6.21
N LYS A 70 2.66 17.19 -7.31
CA LYS A 70 1.57 16.27 -7.63
C LYS A 70 1.59 15.09 -6.69
N TRP A 71 0.41 14.57 -6.38
CA TRP A 71 0.26 13.34 -5.61
C TRP A 71 0.01 12.18 -6.55
N VAL A 72 0.81 11.12 -6.39
CA VAL A 72 0.79 9.96 -7.28
C VAL A 72 0.90 8.67 -6.49
N THR A 73 0.38 7.58 -7.04
CA THR A 73 0.62 6.24 -6.51
C THR A 73 1.94 5.71 -7.05
N GLN A 74 2.86 5.36 -6.15
CA GLN A 74 4.25 5.04 -6.47
C GLN A 74 4.73 3.79 -5.72
N CYS A 75 5.44 2.93 -6.45
CA CYS A 75 6.18 1.79 -5.92
C CYS A 75 7.45 2.25 -5.20
N ASP A 76 7.94 1.49 -4.22
CA ASP A 76 9.20 1.79 -3.54
C ASP A 76 10.42 1.84 -4.48
N CYS A 77 10.39 1.08 -5.59
CA CYS A 77 11.40 1.15 -6.66
C CYS A 77 11.42 2.48 -7.41
N GLY A 78 10.41 3.34 -7.22
CA GLY A 78 10.26 4.65 -7.85
C GLY A 78 9.32 4.68 -9.05
N HIS A 79 8.74 3.55 -9.46
CA HIS A 79 7.75 3.51 -10.54
C HIS A 79 6.47 4.24 -10.13
N VAL A 80 6.01 5.17 -10.96
CA VAL A 80 4.77 5.93 -10.78
C VAL A 80 3.67 5.30 -11.64
N PHE A 81 2.56 4.90 -11.02
CA PHE A 81 1.43 4.27 -11.70
C PHE A 81 0.48 5.31 -12.30
N CYS A 82 -0.10 6.18 -11.47
CA CYS A 82 -1.19 7.10 -11.85
C CYS A 82 -1.37 8.25 -10.82
N ASP A 83 -2.35 9.13 -11.05
CA ASP A 83 -2.83 10.05 -10.01
C ASP A 83 -3.35 9.26 -8.80
N TYR A 84 -3.22 9.82 -7.60
CA TYR A 84 -3.60 9.10 -6.37
C TYR A 84 -5.11 8.81 -6.25
N ARG A 85 -5.95 9.48 -7.07
CA ARG A 85 -7.40 9.26 -7.14
C ARG A 85 -7.79 8.17 -8.13
N GLU A 86 -6.86 7.75 -8.98
CA GLU A 86 -7.09 6.69 -9.95
C GLU A 86 -6.73 5.33 -9.37
N ASN A 87 -7.39 4.29 -9.90
CA ASN A 87 -7.08 2.92 -9.51
C ASN A 87 -5.75 2.46 -10.15
N TRP A 88 -4.69 2.40 -9.35
CA TRP A 88 -3.35 2.00 -9.79
C TRP A 88 -3.30 0.63 -10.47
N LYS A 89 -4.23 -0.29 -10.15
CA LYS A 89 -4.31 -1.62 -10.77
C LYS A 89 -4.55 -1.54 -12.28
N LEU A 90 -5.24 -0.50 -12.75
CA LEU A 90 -5.49 -0.26 -14.18
C LEU A 90 -4.21 0.15 -14.95
N HIS A 91 -3.13 0.47 -14.22
CA HIS A 91 -1.83 0.86 -14.76
C HIS A 91 -0.72 -0.15 -14.41
N ALA A 92 -1.09 -1.29 -13.80
CA ALA A 92 -0.18 -2.36 -13.42
C ALA A 92 -0.13 -3.46 -14.49
N ASN A 93 0.89 -4.32 -14.43
CA ASN A 93 0.88 -5.58 -15.17
C ASN A 93 0.04 -6.61 -14.40
N ILE A 94 -0.76 -7.41 -15.10
CA ILE A 94 -1.62 -8.43 -14.50
C ILE A 94 -1.27 -9.83 -15.04
N PHE A 95 -1.19 -10.80 -14.14
CA PHE A 95 -1.21 -12.22 -14.49
C PHE A 95 -2.48 -12.85 -13.93
N VAL A 96 -3.25 -13.54 -14.76
CA VAL A 96 -4.51 -14.18 -14.35
C VAL A 96 -4.31 -15.69 -14.37
N ARG A 97 -4.45 -16.34 -13.21
CA ARG A 97 -4.53 -17.79 -13.09
C ARG A 97 -5.95 -18.23 -13.37
N GLU A 98 -6.21 -18.54 -14.63
CA GLU A 98 -7.54 -18.96 -15.12
C GLU A 98 -7.59 -20.43 -15.60
N SER A 99 -6.48 -21.16 -15.52
CA SER A 99 -6.41 -22.60 -15.80
C SER A 99 -6.05 -23.44 -14.56
N GLU A 100 -6.40 -24.74 -14.58
CA GLU A 100 -5.98 -25.69 -13.54
C GLU A 100 -4.45 -25.72 -13.43
N GLU A 101 -3.73 -25.73 -14.56
CA GLU A 101 -2.27 -25.78 -14.58
C GLU A 101 -1.64 -24.58 -13.89
N ALA A 102 -2.19 -23.38 -14.10
CA ALA A 102 -1.67 -22.17 -13.46
C ALA A 102 -2.00 -22.14 -11.96
N MET A 103 -3.13 -22.70 -11.53
CA MET A 103 -3.48 -22.82 -10.11
C MET A 103 -2.62 -23.86 -9.39
N ASP A 104 -2.29 -24.97 -10.07
CA ASP A 104 -1.45 -26.04 -9.52
C ASP A 104 -0.02 -25.58 -9.18
N GLU A 105 0.44 -24.45 -9.73
CA GLU A 105 1.72 -23.82 -9.37
C GLU A 105 1.73 -23.25 -7.93
N VAL A 106 0.57 -22.86 -7.41
CA VAL A 106 0.43 -22.17 -6.11
C VAL A 106 -0.38 -22.97 -5.08
N TYR A 107 -1.22 -23.91 -5.53
CA TYR A 107 -1.95 -24.83 -4.67
C TYR A 107 -1.79 -26.28 -5.12
N PRO A 108 -1.75 -27.24 -4.17
CA PRO A 108 -1.91 -28.64 -4.52
C PRO A 108 -3.28 -28.89 -5.19
N ARG A 109 -3.31 -29.82 -6.13
CA ARG A 109 -4.55 -30.27 -6.77
C ARG A 109 -5.60 -30.67 -5.73
N LEU A 110 -6.87 -30.35 -5.98
CA LEU A 110 -8.02 -30.46 -5.07
C LEU A 110 -8.05 -29.45 -3.91
N MET A 111 -6.96 -28.72 -3.64
CA MET A 111 -6.98 -27.55 -2.75
C MET A 111 -7.10 -26.24 -3.53
N ALA A 112 -6.78 -26.26 -4.83
CA ALA A 112 -6.99 -25.16 -5.76
C ALA A 112 -8.49 -24.83 -5.94
N PRO A 113 -8.85 -23.55 -6.11
CA PRO A 113 -10.19 -23.17 -6.57
C PRO A 113 -10.48 -23.71 -7.98
N ASP A 114 -11.75 -23.98 -8.27
CA ASP A 114 -12.21 -24.23 -9.64
C ASP A 114 -12.22 -22.90 -10.41
N THR A 115 -11.47 -22.82 -11.52
CA THR A 115 -11.27 -21.57 -12.27
C THR A 115 -12.51 -21.09 -13.02
N GLN A 116 -13.53 -21.94 -13.19
CA GLN A 116 -14.83 -21.50 -13.67
C GLN A 116 -15.60 -20.69 -12.63
N TRP A 117 -15.24 -20.81 -11.34
CA TRP A 117 -15.87 -20.11 -10.23
C TRP A 117 -15.02 -18.95 -9.71
N GLN A 118 -13.71 -19.15 -9.57
CA GLN A 118 -12.80 -18.16 -9.00
C GLN A 118 -11.46 -18.17 -9.72
N VAL A 119 -11.03 -17.00 -10.19
CA VAL A 119 -9.71 -16.80 -10.81
C VAL A 119 -8.84 -15.95 -9.90
N TYR A 120 -7.52 -16.16 -9.92
CA TYR A 120 -6.59 -15.30 -9.19
C TYR A 120 -5.97 -14.29 -10.15
N ARG A 121 -5.94 -13.02 -9.75
CA ARG A 121 -5.39 -11.91 -10.53
C ARG A 121 -4.26 -11.28 -9.74
N GLU A 122 -3.05 -11.48 -10.20
CA GLU A 122 -1.82 -11.02 -9.56
C GLU A 122 -1.38 -9.71 -10.22
N TYR A 123 -1.31 -8.61 -9.45
CA TYR A 123 -0.99 -7.27 -9.96
C TYR A 123 0.43 -6.86 -9.59
N TYR A 124 1.23 -6.54 -10.60
CA TYR A 124 2.66 -6.31 -10.48
C TYR A 124 3.09 -4.90 -10.89
N CYS A 125 4.13 -4.40 -10.23
CA CYS A 125 4.88 -3.25 -10.71
C CYS A 125 5.53 -3.57 -12.08
N PRO A 126 5.29 -2.76 -13.12
CA PRO A 126 5.88 -2.98 -14.45
C PRO A 126 7.40 -2.85 -14.50
N THR A 127 8.03 -2.26 -13.48
CA THR A 127 9.49 -2.00 -13.46
C THR A 127 10.26 -3.06 -12.69
N CYS A 128 9.88 -3.35 -11.44
CA CYS A 128 10.63 -4.27 -10.58
C CYS A 128 9.97 -5.64 -10.39
N GLY A 129 8.75 -5.85 -10.88
CA GLY A 129 8.01 -7.10 -10.73
C GLY A 129 7.48 -7.38 -9.32
N THR A 130 7.49 -6.40 -8.42
CA THR A 130 6.87 -6.54 -7.09
C THR A 130 5.37 -6.78 -7.25
N MET A 131 4.87 -7.85 -6.62
CA MET A 131 3.43 -8.15 -6.54
C MET A 131 2.81 -7.30 -5.42
N HIS A 132 1.95 -6.37 -5.80
CA HIS A 132 1.34 -5.43 -4.85
C HIS A 132 -0.02 -5.89 -4.34
N ASP A 133 -0.77 -6.64 -5.15
CA ASP A 133 -2.07 -7.16 -4.75
C ASP A 133 -2.44 -8.45 -5.50
N VAL A 134 -3.34 -9.23 -4.89
CA VAL A 134 -3.93 -10.43 -5.49
C VAL A 134 -5.43 -10.40 -5.28
N GLU A 135 -6.20 -10.26 -6.36
CA GLU A 135 -7.65 -10.41 -6.30
C GLU A 135 -8.04 -11.87 -6.59
N ALA A 136 -9.09 -12.36 -5.91
CA ALA A 136 -9.66 -13.68 -6.16
C ALA A 136 -11.17 -13.61 -6.48
N PRO A 137 -11.59 -12.92 -7.56
CA PRO A 137 -13.00 -12.78 -7.89
C PRO A 137 -13.49 -13.92 -8.80
N THR A 138 -14.77 -13.88 -9.15
CA THR A 138 -15.30 -14.67 -10.26
C THR A 138 -14.73 -14.18 -11.61
N PRO A 139 -14.83 -15.00 -12.67
CA PRO A 139 -14.64 -14.50 -14.03
C PRO A 139 -15.50 -13.26 -14.32
N TRP A 140 -15.02 -12.40 -15.22
CA TRP A 140 -15.65 -11.14 -15.67
C TRP A 140 -15.81 -10.02 -14.63
N TYR A 141 -15.47 -10.26 -13.37
CA TYR A 141 -15.60 -9.22 -12.35
C TYR A 141 -14.71 -8.01 -12.68
N PRO A 142 -15.16 -6.77 -12.46
CA PRO A 142 -14.33 -5.58 -12.66
C PRO A 142 -13.06 -5.61 -11.80
N VAL A 143 -12.05 -4.84 -12.19
CA VAL A 143 -10.89 -4.56 -11.33
C VAL A 143 -11.38 -3.70 -10.16
N ILE A 144 -11.03 -4.08 -8.93
CA ILE A 144 -11.54 -3.42 -7.73
C ILE A 144 -10.71 -2.16 -7.46
N HIS A 145 -11.37 -1.03 -7.19
CA HIS A 145 -10.71 0.15 -6.63
C HIS A 145 -10.80 0.07 -5.10
N ASP A 146 -9.74 -0.44 -4.46
CA ASP A 146 -9.84 -0.88 -3.06
C ASP A 146 -10.06 0.26 -2.07
N PHE A 147 -9.46 1.43 -2.34
CA PHE A 147 -9.39 2.49 -1.35
C PHE A 147 -9.26 3.89 -1.95
N GLU A 148 -10.22 4.74 -1.61
CA GLU A 148 -10.26 6.17 -1.95
C GLU A 148 -10.19 7.01 -0.65
N PRO A 149 -8.98 7.32 -0.14
CA PRO A 149 -8.82 7.98 1.16
C PRO A 149 -9.21 9.46 1.15
N ASP A 150 -9.95 9.89 2.17
CA ASP A 150 -10.05 11.31 2.54
C ASP A 150 -8.80 11.74 3.32
N ILE A 151 -7.73 12.01 2.57
CA ILE A 151 -6.43 12.40 3.14
C ILE A 151 -6.53 13.75 3.85
N ASP A 152 -7.35 14.68 3.35
CA ASP A 152 -7.44 16.03 3.90
C ASP A 152 -8.05 15.95 5.31
N ALA A 153 -9.20 15.28 5.48
CA ALA A 153 -9.81 15.08 6.79
C ALA A 153 -8.93 14.26 7.73
N PHE A 154 -8.30 13.19 7.22
CA PHE A 154 -7.39 12.38 8.04
C PHE A 154 -6.26 13.22 8.63
N TYR A 155 -5.61 14.05 7.82
CA TYR A 155 -4.53 14.93 8.26
C TYR A 155 -5.03 16.03 9.21
N THR A 156 -6.04 16.81 8.81
CA THR A 156 -6.43 18.01 9.58
C THR A 156 -7.27 17.69 10.80
N GLU A 157 -8.20 16.73 10.67
CA GLU A 157 -9.19 16.46 11.70
C GLU A 157 -8.76 15.35 12.65
N TRP A 158 -8.06 14.31 12.16
CA TRP A 158 -7.79 13.13 12.98
C TRP A 158 -6.38 13.14 13.58
N VAL A 159 -5.35 13.22 12.74
CA VAL A 159 -3.95 13.23 13.23
C VAL A 159 -3.40 14.62 13.53
N LYS A 160 -4.17 15.69 13.22
CA LYS A 160 -3.84 17.09 13.48
C LYS A 160 -2.49 17.52 12.89
N LEU A 161 -2.19 17.03 11.69
CA LEU A 161 -1.00 17.35 10.91
C LEU A 161 -1.35 18.27 9.73
N PRO A 162 -0.43 19.14 9.28
CA PRO A 162 -0.64 19.92 8.07
C PRO A 162 -0.68 19.01 6.84
N VAL A 163 -1.67 19.22 5.98
CA VAL A 163 -1.76 18.53 4.69
C VAL A 163 -0.54 18.91 3.85
N PRO A 164 0.19 17.94 3.26
CA PRO A 164 1.25 18.25 2.31
C PRO A 164 0.71 19.08 1.14
N GLU A 165 1.52 19.99 0.61
CA GLU A 165 1.14 20.77 -0.58
C GLU A 165 0.68 19.83 -1.71
N ARG A 166 -0.37 20.21 -2.44
CA ARG A 166 -0.91 19.42 -3.54
C ARG A 166 -1.18 20.35 -4.72
N VAL A 167 -0.57 20.06 -5.85
CA VAL A 167 -0.94 20.68 -7.12
C VAL A 167 -1.93 19.75 -7.80
N ASP A 168 -3.19 20.15 -7.85
CA ASP A 168 -4.20 19.44 -8.62
C ASP A 168 -3.90 19.62 -10.12
N GLN A 169 -4.08 18.56 -10.91
CA GLN A 169 -4.09 18.72 -12.36
C GLN A 169 -5.33 19.55 -12.69
N SER A 170 -5.13 20.77 -13.23
CA SER A 170 -6.21 21.52 -13.85
C SER A 170 -6.92 20.60 -14.83
N ALA A 171 -8.20 20.32 -14.59
CA ALA A 171 -9.04 19.52 -15.46
C ALA A 171 -8.88 20.05 -16.89
N VAL A 172 -8.42 19.18 -17.79
CA VAL A 172 -8.48 19.40 -19.25
C VAL A 172 -9.72 18.70 -19.75
#